data_AF-A0AA39VUD6-F1
#
_entry.id   AF-A0AA39VUD6-F1
#
_cell.length_a   1.000
_cell.length_b   1.000
_cell.length_c   1.000
_cell.angle_alpha   90.00
_cell.angle_beta   90.00
_cell.angle_gamma   90.00
#
_symmetry.space_group_name_H-M   'P 1'
#
loop_
_entity.id
_entity.type
_entity.pdbx_description
1 polymer ?
#
loop_
_entity_poly.entity_id
_entity_poly.type
_entity_poly.pdbx_seq_one_letter_code
_entity_poly.pdbx_strand_id
1 'polypeptide(L)'
;MLGDLSFCPCFGKRSSGDPEPDRDPVLLVSGIGGSILNAQKKKKLGFQTRVWVRILLADLEFKKKVWSLYNPKTGYTESLADDTELVVPDDDYGLYAIDILDPSLMVKLIHLTDVYHFHDMIDMLVGCGYKKGTTLFGYGYDFRQSNRIDKLMEGLKVKLETAYEAAGHRKVTIISHSMGGLLVLCFMSLHKDVFSKFVNKWITIASPFQGAPGCINDALLTGLQFVEGFESFFFVSRWTMHQLLVECPSIYEMLANPEFKWKKQPQIDVWRKQSENGEASIKLESYSSVESINLFEEALRQNELTFEGNTIALPFNFSILKWAAGTRQIINNAQLPDGVLFYNIYGTSFDTPFDVCYGSETSPIEDLSEICHSIPQYSYVDGDGTVPAESAKGDNFPAVERVGVAASHRGLLRDKTVFKFIQKWLGVDQKISTKHSKTSRVVDVASIHNVSV
;
A
#
# COMPACT_ATOMS: atom_id res chain seq x y z
N MET A 1 39.99 21.86 4.75
CA MET A 1 39.81 21.10 3.50
C MET A 1 39.99 19.63 3.83
N LEU A 2 38.90 18.94 4.11
CA LEU A 2 38.84 17.48 4.27
C LEU A 2 37.64 17.07 3.44
N GLY A 3 37.93 16.37 2.34
CA GLY A 3 36.95 15.97 1.33
C GLY A 3 36.21 14.70 1.75
N ASP A 4 34.94 14.67 1.36
CA ASP A 4 33.94 13.67 1.65
C ASP A 4 34.35 12.24 1.23
N LEU A 5 34.21 11.31 2.16
CA LEU A 5 34.24 9.86 1.92
C LEU A 5 32.81 9.37 1.71
N SER A 6 32.38 9.36 0.44
CA SER A 6 31.18 8.67 -0.02
C SER A 6 31.36 7.15 0.14
N PHE A 7 30.52 6.53 0.98
CA PHE A 7 30.39 5.09 1.08
C PHE A 7 29.53 4.58 -0.10
N CYS A 8 30.17 4.19 -1.20
CA CYS A 8 29.53 3.35 -2.23
C CYS A 8 29.46 1.89 -1.72
N PRO A 9 28.28 1.25 -1.68
CA PRO A 9 28.21 -0.20 -1.52
C PRO A 9 28.82 -0.87 -2.74
N CYS A 10 29.65 -1.89 -2.54
CA CYS A 10 30.31 -2.65 -3.59
C CYS A 10 29.29 -3.39 -4.47
N PHE A 11 28.89 -2.79 -5.59
CA PHE A 11 28.13 -3.46 -6.64
C PHE A 11 29.08 -4.08 -7.66
N GLY A 12 28.77 -5.31 -8.09
CA GLY A 12 29.53 -6.04 -9.10
C GLY A 12 29.64 -5.21 -10.38
N LYS A 13 30.87 -4.87 -10.77
CA LYS A 13 31.14 -4.28 -12.09
C LYS A 13 30.66 -5.26 -13.16
N ARG A 14 29.79 -4.76 -14.03
CA ARG A 14 29.36 -5.45 -15.25
C ARG A 14 30.60 -5.94 -16.01
N SER A 15 30.68 -7.24 -16.28
CA SER A 15 31.75 -7.78 -17.12
C SER A 15 31.55 -7.25 -18.54
N SER A 16 32.63 -6.95 -19.25
CA SER A 16 32.62 -6.42 -20.63
C SER A 16 32.07 -7.41 -21.68
N GLY A 17 31.32 -8.43 -21.27
CA GLY A 17 30.69 -9.45 -22.12
C GLY A 17 29.23 -9.76 -21.77
N ASP A 18 28.62 -9.07 -20.79
CA ASP A 18 27.18 -9.23 -20.56
C ASP A 18 26.40 -8.51 -21.66
N PRO A 19 25.46 -9.19 -22.35
CA PRO A 19 24.67 -8.56 -23.40
C PRO A 19 23.95 -7.31 -22.87
N GLU A 20 23.81 -6.30 -23.73
CA GLU A 20 23.01 -5.13 -23.40
C GLU A 20 21.59 -5.55 -22.99
N PRO A 21 20.98 -4.87 -22.01
CA PRO A 21 19.65 -5.23 -21.54
C PRO A 21 18.68 -4.99 -22.71
N ASP A 22 17.95 -6.02 -23.11
CA ASP A 22 17.04 -5.98 -24.25
C ASP A 22 15.71 -5.28 -23.93
N ARG A 23 15.49 -4.87 -22.67
CA ARG A 23 14.23 -4.35 -22.13
C ARG A 23 14.44 -3.08 -21.32
N ASP A 24 13.45 -2.21 -21.37
CA ASP A 24 13.38 -1.04 -20.49
C ASP A 24 13.19 -1.51 -19.03
N PRO A 25 13.90 -0.93 -18.05
CA PRO A 25 13.84 -1.38 -16.67
C PRO A 25 12.47 -1.11 -16.03
N VAL A 26 12.03 -2.00 -15.15
CA VAL A 26 10.83 -1.88 -14.33
C VAL A 26 11.19 -1.66 -12.86
N LEU A 27 10.58 -0.65 -12.24
CA LEU A 27 10.65 -0.41 -10.81
C LEU A 27 9.27 -0.61 -10.18
N LEU A 28 9.17 -1.60 -9.28
CA LEU A 28 7.96 -1.88 -8.52
C LEU A 28 7.92 -1.02 -7.25
N VAL A 29 6.83 -0.31 -7.00
CA VAL A 29 6.64 0.55 -5.82
C VAL A 29 5.45 0.06 -5.01
N SER A 30 5.68 -0.29 -3.74
CA SER A 30 4.65 -0.86 -2.87
C SER A 30 3.70 0.18 -2.28
N GLY A 31 2.61 -0.27 -1.65
CA GLY A 31 1.63 0.54 -0.95
C GLY A 31 1.74 0.46 0.57
N ILE A 32 0.71 0.97 1.26
CA ILE A 32 0.67 0.94 2.72
C ILE A 32 0.70 -0.50 3.25
N GLY A 33 1.56 -0.76 4.24
CA GLY A 33 1.75 -2.09 4.81
C GLY A 33 2.40 -3.12 3.87
N GLY A 34 2.70 -2.78 2.61
CA GLY A 34 3.21 -3.71 1.60
C GLY A 34 4.73 -3.86 1.57
N SER A 35 5.43 -3.36 2.58
CA SER A 35 6.89 -3.45 2.71
C SER A 35 7.29 -4.11 4.02
N ILE A 36 8.30 -4.97 4.01
CA ILE A 36 8.90 -5.52 5.23
C ILE A 36 9.57 -4.37 6.03
N LEU A 37 9.30 -4.32 7.34
CA LEU A 37 10.04 -3.49 8.30
C LEU A 37 10.81 -4.37 9.26
N ASN A 38 12.09 -4.04 9.43
CA ASN A 38 12.98 -4.60 10.42
C ASN A 38 13.30 -3.54 11.49
N ALA A 39 13.39 -3.96 12.74
CA ALA A 39 14.01 -3.18 13.79
C ALA A 39 15.50 -3.53 13.85
N GLN A 40 16.35 -2.52 13.70
CA GLN A 40 17.81 -2.61 13.77
C GLN A 40 18.32 -1.92 15.03
N LYS A 41 19.27 -2.52 15.75
CA LYS A 41 19.88 -1.88 16.92
C LYS A 41 20.85 -0.77 16.51
N LYS A 42 20.65 0.45 17.01
CA LYS A 42 21.51 1.62 16.71
C LYS A 42 22.99 1.38 17.03
N LYS A 43 23.28 0.61 18.09
CA LYS A 43 24.64 0.33 18.59
C LYS A 43 25.25 -0.98 18.07
N LYS A 44 24.51 -1.80 17.31
CA LYS A 44 25.00 -3.07 16.75
C LYS A 44 24.51 -3.24 15.32
N LEU A 45 25.35 -2.78 14.39
CA LEU A 45 25.11 -2.93 12.96
C LEU A 45 24.99 -4.43 12.60
N GLY A 46 23.93 -4.80 11.89
CA GLY A 46 23.73 -6.16 11.35
C GLY A 46 22.77 -7.06 12.13
N PHE A 47 22.42 -6.77 13.39
CA PHE A 47 21.35 -7.53 14.07
C PHE A 47 19.99 -6.89 13.83
N GLN A 48 19.25 -7.45 12.88
CA GLN A 48 17.92 -7.00 12.51
C GLN A 48 16.86 -8.03 12.94
N THR A 49 15.70 -7.55 13.38
CA THR A 49 14.53 -8.39 13.67
C THR A 49 13.36 -7.91 12.84
N ARG A 50 12.71 -8.79 12.08
CA ARG A 50 11.48 -8.45 11.37
C ARG A 50 10.38 -8.12 12.38
N VAL A 51 9.77 -6.96 12.20
CA VAL A 51 8.67 -6.46 13.03
C VAL A 51 7.39 -6.25 12.22
N TRP A 52 7.50 -6.18 10.90
CA TRP A 52 6.36 -6.17 9.98
C TRP A 52 6.75 -6.75 8.60
N VAL A 53 5.93 -7.52 7.90
CA VAL A 53 4.80 -8.28 8.45
C VAL A 53 5.35 -9.47 9.24
N ARG A 54 4.71 -9.80 10.35
CA ARG A 54 5.12 -10.91 11.22
C ARG A 54 3.88 -11.62 11.72
N ILE A 55 3.95 -12.94 11.77
CA ILE A 55 2.89 -13.80 12.32
C ILE A 55 3.19 -14.20 13.78
N LEU A 56 4.39 -14.75 14.03
CA LEU A 56 4.73 -15.22 15.38
C LEU A 56 5.05 -14.05 16.32
N LEU A 57 4.32 -13.93 17.43
CA LEU A 57 4.47 -12.82 18.40
C LEU A 57 4.30 -11.44 17.75
N ALA A 58 3.46 -11.35 16.71
CA ALA A 58 3.24 -10.13 15.93
C ALA A 58 2.94 -8.93 16.84
N ASP A 59 1.91 -9.06 17.67
CA ASP A 59 1.45 -7.99 18.56
C ASP A 59 2.53 -7.57 19.57
N LEU A 60 3.19 -8.53 20.22
CA LEU A 60 4.22 -8.25 21.23
C LEU A 60 5.43 -7.49 20.65
N GLU A 61 5.93 -7.92 19.49
CA GLU A 61 7.09 -7.28 18.86
C GLU A 61 6.72 -5.93 18.23
N PHE A 62 5.50 -5.80 17.71
CA PHE A 62 4.98 -4.56 17.18
C PHE A 62 4.87 -3.50 18.28
N LYS A 63 4.24 -3.85 19.42
CA LYS A 63 4.13 -2.98 20.60
C LYS A 63 5.50 -2.51 21.08
N LYS A 64 6.46 -3.42 21.13
CA LYS A 64 7.80 -3.13 21.66
C LYS A 64 8.66 -2.24 20.76
N LYS A 65 8.49 -2.30 19.43
CA LYS A 65 9.48 -1.74 18.49
C LYS A 65 8.90 -0.83 17.41
N VAL A 66 7.60 -0.91 17.14
CA VAL A 66 6.96 -0.22 16.01
C VAL A 66 6.12 0.96 16.45
N TRP A 67 5.48 0.92 17.62
CA TRP A 67 4.76 2.08 18.15
C TRP A 67 5.63 3.33 18.16
N SER A 68 5.02 4.43 17.73
CA SER A 68 5.73 5.63 17.33
C SER A 68 4.87 6.86 17.54
N LEU A 69 5.54 8.01 17.64
CA LEU A 69 4.91 9.32 17.71
C LEU A 69 5.39 10.17 16.54
N TYR A 70 4.49 10.99 15.99
CA TYR A 70 4.85 11.98 15.02
C TYR A 70 5.53 13.17 15.69
N ASN A 71 6.69 13.54 15.16
CA ASN A 71 7.46 14.68 15.61
C ASN A 71 7.24 15.86 14.65
N PRO A 72 6.47 16.90 15.02
CA PRO A 72 6.13 18.00 14.12
C PRO A 72 7.33 18.89 13.77
N LYS A 73 8.45 18.79 14.50
CA LYS A 73 9.68 19.52 14.18
C LYS A 73 10.45 18.86 13.04
N THR A 74 10.45 17.54 12.98
CA THR A 74 11.17 16.76 11.97
C THR A 74 10.28 16.34 10.80
N GLY A 75 8.97 16.22 11.04
CA GLY A 75 8.00 15.70 10.07
C GLY A 75 7.98 14.16 10.00
N TYR A 76 8.66 13.47 10.91
CA TYR A 76 8.77 12.01 10.93
C TYR A 76 7.92 11.37 12.03
N THR A 77 7.42 10.17 11.75
CA THR A 77 6.88 9.25 12.76
C THR A 77 8.03 8.42 13.33
N GLU A 78 8.41 8.72 14.56
CA GLU A 78 9.62 8.23 15.24
C GLU A 78 9.25 7.14 16.26
N SER A 79 9.99 6.02 16.26
CA SER A 79 9.72 4.90 17.18
C SER A 79 9.95 5.31 18.63
N LEU A 80 9.05 4.85 19.50
CA LEU A 80 9.18 4.98 20.95
C LEU A 80 10.36 4.15 21.51
N ALA A 81 10.82 3.15 20.76
CA ALA A 81 11.94 2.30 21.17
C ALA A 81 13.30 2.98 20.89
N ASP A 82 13.89 3.58 21.92
CA ASP A 82 15.12 4.39 21.80
C ASP A 82 16.34 3.62 21.28
N ASP A 83 16.44 2.32 21.51
CA ASP A 83 17.61 1.51 21.15
C ASP A 83 17.56 0.95 19.71
N THR A 84 16.43 1.10 19.03
CA THR A 84 16.23 0.59 17.68
C THR A 84 15.81 1.66 16.68
N GLU A 85 16.08 1.38 15.41
CA GLU A 85 15.61 2.14 14.26
C GLU A 85 14.88 1.19 13.33
N LEU A 86 13.82 1.69 12.69
CA LEU A 86 13.06 0.93 11.71
C LEU A 86 13.69 1.14 10.33
N VAL A 87 14.00 0.02 9.69
CA VAL A 87 14.65 -0.03 8.38
C VAL A 87 13.89 -0.98 7.47
N VAL A 88 13.88 -0.62 6.19
CA VAL A 88 13.32 -1.46 5.13
C VAL A 88 14.50 -2.20 4.48
N PRO A 89 14.43 -3.53 4.33
CA PRO A 89 15.47 -4.29 3.65
C PRO A 89 15.68 -3.81 2.20
N ASP A 90 16.94 -3.71 1.77
CA ASP A 90 17.28 -3.41 0.37
C ASP A 90 17.75 -4.64 -0.42
N ASP A 91 17.71 -5.82 0.23
CA ASP A 91 18.09 -7.10 -0.36
C ASP A 91 17.33 -7.38 -1.67
N ASP A 92 17.97 -8.16 -2.55
CA ASP A 92 17.43 -8.48 -3.88
C ASP A 92 17.01 -7.22 -4.65
N TYR A 93 17.82 -6.16 -4.55
CA TYR A 93 17.60 -4.87 -5.22
C TYR A 93 16.29 -4.18 -4.79
N GLY A 94 15.87 -4.39 -3.54
CA GLY A 94 14.64 -3.90 -2.95
C GLY A 94 13.41 -4.76 -3.26
N LEU A 95 13.55 -5.84 -4.04
CA LEU A 95 12.43 -6.76 -4.33
C LEU A 95 12.07 -7.59 -3.11
N TYR A 96 13.05 -7.99 -2.29
CA TYR A 96 12.81 -8.81 -1.09
C TYR A 96 11.81 -8.15 -0.14
N ALA A 97 11.88 -6.83 0.02
CA ALA A 97 11.00 -6.09 0.93
C ALA A 97 9.53 -6.12 0.50
N ILE A 98 9.22 -6.38 -0.78
CA ILE A 98 7.88 -6.26 -1.36
C ILE A 98 7.36 -7.58 -1.97
N ASP A 99 8.16 -8.65 -1.92
CA ASP A 99 7.88 -9.96 -2.51
C ASP A 99 6.87 -10.76 -1.65
N ILE A 100 7.36 -11.41 -0.60
CA ILE A 100 6.55 -12.11 0.42
C ILE A 100 6.80 -11.44 1.76
N LEU A 101 5.78 -10.80 2.34
CA LEU A 101 5.90 -9.93 3.51
C LEU A 101 6.24 -10.68 4.81
N ASP A 102 5.85 -11.96 4.91
CA ASP A 102 6.38 -12.89 5.91
C ASP A 102 7.04 -14.10 5.21
N PRO A 103 8.36 -14.07 4.95
CA PRO A 103 9.05 -15.15 4.24
C PRO A 103 9.40 -16.35 5.14
N SER A 104 8.74 -16.55 6.29
CA SER A 104 9.02 -17.70 7.17
C SER A 104 8.73 -19.04 6.50
N LEU A 105 9.48 -20.08 6.89
CA LEU A 105 9.35 -21.42 6.31
C LEU A 105 7.92 -21.97 6.47
N MET A 106 7.30 -21.71 7.61
CA MET A 106 5.91 -22.12 7.88
C MET A 106 4.95 -21.51 6.86
N VAL A 107 5.01 -20.18 6.65
CA VAL A 107 4.16 -19.48 5.66
C VAL A 107 4.35 -20.05 4.26
N LYS A 108 5.60 -20.30 3.87
CA LYS A 108 5.92 -20.87 2.57
C LYS A 108 5.36 -22.28 2.41
N LEU A 109 5.44 -23.10 3.47
CA LEU A 109 4.96 -24.49 3.46
C LEU A 109 3.43 -24.59 3.38
N ILE A 110 2.71 -23.73 4.11
CA ILE A 110 1.24 -23.70 4.10
C ILE A 110 0.66 -22.83 2.97
N HIS A 111 1.52 -22.15 2.21
CA HIS A 111 1.17 -21.24 1.13
C HIS A 111 0.11 -20.20 1.54
N LEU A 112 0.34 -19.51 2.66
CA LEU A 112 -0.56 -18.45 3.14
C LEU A 112 -0.48 -17.25 2.19
N THR A 113 -1.35 -17.22 1.20
CA THR A 113 -1.27 -16.22 0.12
C THR A 113 -1.51 -14.78 0.58
N ASP A 114 -2.10 -14.58 1.76
CA ASP A 114 -2.33 -13.26 2.37
C ASP A 114 -1.06 -12.54 2.82
N VAL A 115 0.13 -13.11 2.61
CA VAL A 115 1.40 -12.38 2.78
C VAL A 115 2.23 -12.35 1.50
N TYR A 116 1.73 -12.90 0.40
CA TYR A 116 2.34 -12.79 -0.93
C TYR A 116 1.87 -11.45 -1.50
N HIS A 117 2.80 -10.54 -1.76
CA HIS A 117 2.48 -9.18 -2.18
C HIS A 117 2.76 -8.99 -3.67
N PHE A 118 4.01 -8.70 -4.07
CA PHE A 118 4.40 -8.65 -5.50
C PHE A 118 4.88 -9.99 -6.05
N HIS A 119 4.91 -11.06 -5.25
CA HIS A 119 5.48 -12.36 -5.63
C HIS A 119 5.09 -12.84 -7.04
N ASP A 120 3.80 -12.99 -7.29
CA ASP A 120 3.29 -13.50 -8.58
C ASP A 120 3.64 -12.55 -9.75
N MET A 121 3.70 -11.23 -9.49
CA MET A 121 4.07 -10.24 -10.49
C MET A 121 5.58 -10.27 -10.78
N ILE A 122 6.41 -10.44 -9.75
CA ILE A 122 7.86 -10.62 -9.89
C ILE A 122 8.13 -11.87 -10.73
N ASP A 123 7.49 -12.99 -10.40
CA ASP A 123 7.62 -14.24 -11.15
C ASP A 123 7.15 -14.10 -12.60
N MET A 124 6.02 -13.40 -12.82
CA MET A 124 5.54 -13.09 -14.16
C MET A 124 6.55 -12.25 -14.96
N LEU A 125 7.12 -11.20 -14.37
CA LEU A 125 8.11 -10.34 -15.03
C LEU A 125 9.41 -11.10 -15.32
N VAL A 126 9.90 -11.92 -14.38
CA VAL A 126 11.06 -12.79 -14.60
C VAL A 126 10.77 -13.78 -15.74
N GLY A 127 9.58 -14.38 -15.77
CA GLY A 127 9.12 -15.25 -16.88
C GLY A 127 9.03 -14.52 -18.23
N CYS A 128 8.82 -13.20 -18.20
CA CYS A 128 8.89 -12.33 -19.37
C CYS A 128 10.32 -11.96 -19.79
N GLY A 129 11.35 -12.41 -19.09
CA GLY A 129 12.76 -12.14 -19.41
C GLY A 129 13.38 -10.96 -18.67
N TYR A 130 12.66 -10.35 -17.72
CA TYR A 130 13.25 -9.34 -16.84
C TYR A 130 14.26 -9.98 -15.86
N LYS A 131 15.34 -9.25 -15.57
CA LYS A 131 16.43 -9.73 -14.70
C LYS A 131 16.54 -8.84 -13.48
N LYS A 132 16.40 -9.44 -12.29
CA LYS A 132 16.58 -8.75 -11.00
C LYS A 132 17.94 -8.07 -10.96
N GLY A 133 17.98 -6.78 -10.59
CA GLY A 133 19.21 -5.99 -10.50
C GLY A 133 19.78 -5.50 -11.83
N THR A 134 19.14 -5.82 -12.97
CA THR A 134 19.50 -5.26 -14.28
C THR A 134 18.32 -4.54 -14.91
N THR A 135 17.16 -5.19 -14.98
CA THR A 135 15.93 -4.63 -15.55
C THR A 135 14.72 -4.74 -14.63
N LEU A 136 14.84 -5.34 -13.45
CA LEU A 136 13.77 -5.42 -12.45
C LEU A 136 14.28 -5.04 -11.07
N PHE A 137 13.58 -4.09 -10.45
CA PHE A 137 13.92 -3.50 -9.16
C PHE A 137 12.67 -3.32 -8.30
N GLY A 138 12.86 -3.29 -6.99
CA GLY A 138 11.80 -3.02 -6.03
C GLY A 138 12.10 -1.78 -5.19
N TYR A 139 11.04 -1.12 -4.77
CA TYR A 139 11.09 -0.04 -3.80
C TYR A 139 10.00 -0.24 -2.74
N GLY A 140 10.41 -0.92 -1.68
CA GLY A 140 9.71 -0.88 -0.39
C GLY A 140 10.17 0.32 0.42
N TYR A 141 9.29 0.83 1.28
CA TYR A 141 9.57 2.00 2.10
C TYR A 141 8.83 1.95 3.43
N ASP A 142 9.19 2.84 4.36
CA ASP A 142 8.48 2.97 5.63
C ASP A 142 7.12 3.63 5.40
N PHE A 143 6.10 2.80 5.25
CA PHE A 143 4.73 3.21 4.91
C PHE A 143 4.04 4.06 5.98
N ARG A 144 4.64 4.24 7.16
CA ARG A 144 4.11 5.07 8.23
C ARG A 144 4.32 6.56 7.95
N GLN A 145 5.37 6.86 7.19
CA GLN A 145 5.80 8.23 6.91
C GLN A 145 4.94 8.88 5.82
N SER A 146 5.03 10.21 5.73
CA SER A 146 4.42 10.99 4.64
C SER A 146 4.96 10.56 3.27
N ASN A 147 4.08 10.52 2.27
CA ASN A 147 4.42 10.21 0.88
C ASN A 147 5.37 11.22 0.23
N ARG A 148 5.65 12.36 0.89
CA ARG A 148 6.58 13.39 0.42
C ARG A 148 7.75 13.66 1.38
N ILE A 149 8.00 12.78 2.35
CA ILE A 149 9.13 12.97 3.26
C ILE A 149 10.46 12.72 2.54
N ASP A 150 11.48 13.52 2.86
CA ASP A 150 12.75 13.56 2.13
C ASP A 150 13.41 12.18 1.97
N LYS A 151 13.37 11.34 3.02
CA LYS A 151 13.95 9.99 2.98
C LYS A 151 13.31 9.11 1.90
N LEU A 152 11.99 9.21 1.73
CA LEU A 152 11.24 8.42 0.74
C LEU A 152 11.46 8.98 -0.67
N MET A 153 11.57 10.30 -0.81
CA MET A 153 11.84 10.95 -2.10
C MET A 153 13.25 10.65 -2.59
N GLU A 154 14.26 10.81 -1.75
CA GLU A 154 15.65 10.51 -2.12
C GLU A 154 15.84 9.01 -2.37
N GLY A 155 15.21 8.14 -1.57
CA GLY A 155 15.24 6.70 -1.81
C GLY A 155 14.68 6.30 -3.18
N LEU A 156 13.55 6.89 -3.59
CA LEU A 156 12.96 6.63 -4.90
C LEU A 156 13.87 7.16 -6.03
N LYS A 157 14.43 8.36 -5.86
CA LYS A 157 15.40 8.93 -6.82
C LYS A 157 16.62 8.01 -7.01
N VAL A 158 17.23 7.55 -5.92
CA VAL A 158 18.39 6.63 -5.97
C VAL A 158 18.02 5.32 -6.69
N LYS A 159 16.81 4.78 -6.45
CA LYS A 159 16.34 3.58 -7.16
C LYS A 159 16.16 3.81 -8.66
N LEU A 160 15.60 4.95 -9.05
CA LEU A 160 15.46 5.32 -10.47
C LEU A 160 16.82 5.48 -11.16
N GLU A 161 17.76 6.17 -10.51
CA GLU A 161 19.13 6.33 -11.01
C GLU A 161 19.83 4.96 -11.14
N THR A 162 19.73 4.12 -10.12
CA THR A 162 20.32 2.77 -10.13
C THR A 162 19.75 1.92 -11.26
N ALA A 163 18.42 1.92 -11.43
CA ALA A 163 17.75 1.17 -12.49
C ALA A 163 18.14 1.68 -13.88
N TYR A 164 18.24 3.00 -14.05
CA TYR A 164 18.66 3.64 -15.30
C TYR A 164 20.09 3.27 -15.69
N GLU A 165 21.05 3.36 -14.76
CA GLU A 165 22.45 3.01 -15.00
C GLU A 165 22.63 1.51 -15.26
N ALA A 166 22.02 0.65 -14.44
CA ALA A 166 22.11 -0.80 -14.61
C ALA A 166 21.51 -1.28 -15.94
N ALA A 167 20.47 -0.59 -16.42
CA ALA A 167 19.82 -0.90 -17.68
C ALA A 167 20.45 -0.25 -18.92
N GLY A 168 21.65 0.34 -18.81
CA GLY A 168 22.33 0.96 -19.95
C GLY A 168 21.64 2.23 -20.42
N HIS A 169 21.25 3.09 -19.49
CA HIS A 169 20.65 4.42 -19.75
C HIS A 169 19.28 4.38 -20.43
N ARG A 170 18.54 3.28 -20.25
CA ARG A 170 17.14 3.16 -20.67
C ARG A 170 16.22 3.72 -19.58
N LYS A 171 15.22 4.51 -19.98
CA LYS A 171 14.24 5.06 -19.05
C LYS A 171 13.39 3.95 -18.40
N VAL A 172 13.04 4.16 -17.15
CA VAL A 172 12.36 3.24 -16.25
C VAL A 172 10.84 3.33 -16.42
N THR A 173 10.19 2.17 -16.45
CA THR A 173 8.75 2.03 -16.23
C THR A 173 8.48 1.81 -14.75
N ILE A 174 7.71 2.70 -14.11
CA ILE A 174 7.26 2.52 -12.73
C ILE A 174 5.95 1.75 -12.73
N ILE A 175 5.85 0.71 -11.90
CA ILE A 175 4.58 0.05 -11.57
C ILE A 175 4.34 0.24 -10.08
N SER A 176 3.31 1.01 -9.71
CA SER A 176 3.01 1.32 -8.31
C SER A 176 1.66 0.75 -7.88
N HIS A 177 1.57 0.26 -6.65
CA HIS A 177 0.33 -0.26 -6.06
C HIS A 177 -0.18 0.64 -4.94
N SER A 178 -1.50 0.83 -4.87
CA SER A 178 -2.18 1.49 -3.75
C SER A 178 -1.54 2.85 -3.42
N MET A 179 -1.23 3.11 -2.14
CA MET A 179 -0.55 4.32 -1.66
C MET A 179 0.78 4.62 -2.38
N GLY A 180 1.46 3.61 -2.92
CA GLY A 180 2.68 3.81 -3.72
C GLY A 180 2.46 4.71 -4.92
N GLY A 181 1.25 4.74 -5.47
CA GLY A 181 0.89 5.70 -6.52
C GLY A 181 0.84 7.15 -6.01
N LEU A 182 0.42 7.38 -4.76
CA LEU A 182 0.46 8.72 -4.14
C LEU A 182 1.90 9.17 -3.85
N LEU A 183 2.78 8.23 -3.46
CA LEU A 183 4.21 8.50 -3.31
C LEU A 183 4.83 8.91 -4.65
N VAL A 184 4.60 8.12 -5.70
CA VAL A 184 5.10 8.43 -7.05
C VAL A 184 4.55 9.77 -7.56
N LEU A 185 3.28 10.07 -7.26
CA LEU A 185 2.64 11.34 -7.58
C LEU A 185 3.28 12.53 -6.87
N CYS A 186 3.56 12.41 -5.57
CA CYS A 186 4.30 13.42 -4.81
C CYS A 186 5.70 13.63 -5.39
N PHE A 187 6.42 12.53 -5.66
CA PHE A 187 7.76 12.58 -6.24
C PHE A 187 7.77 13.24 -7.61
N MET A 188 6.84 12.90 -8.49
CA MET A 188 6.70 13.52 -9.81
C MET A 188 6.45 15.03 -9.72
N SER A 189 5.60 15.46 -8.78
CA SER A 189 5.26 16.87 -8.57
C SER A 189 6.44 17.67 -8.00
N LEU A 190 7.18 17.09 -7.05
CA LEU A 190 8.30 17.76 -6.36
C LEU A 190 9.64 17.67 -7.12
N HIS A 191 9.85 16.61 -7.90
CA HIS A 191 11.09 16.31 -8.60
C HIS A 191 10.85 16.08 -10.10
N LYS A 192 10.08 16.98 -10.72
CA LYS A 192 9.65 16.88 -12.13
C LYS A 192 10.80 16.59 -13.10
N ASP A 193 11.92 17.29 -12.99
CA ASP A 193 13.06 17.12 -13.88
C ASP A 193 13.70 15.73 -13.76
N VAL A 194 13.80 15.21 -12.54
CA VAL A 194 14.32 13.87 -12.26
C VAL A 194 13.37 12.82 -12.83
N PHE A 195 12.06 12.99 -12.60
CA PHE A 195 11.04 12.11 -13.13
C PHE A 195 11.06 12.08 -14.67
N SER A 196 11.07 13.23 -15.33
CA SER A 196 11.17 13.35 -16.79
C SER A 196 12.45 12.73 -17.36
N LYS A 197 13.57 12.87 -16.64
CA LYS A 197 14.86 12.30 -17.05
C LYS A 197 14.83 10.77 -17.03
N PHE A 198 14.33 10.18 -15.95
CA PHE A 198 14.48 8.75 -15.72
C PHE A 198 13.26 7.90 -16.09
N VAL A 199 12.05 8.46 -16.16
CA VAL A 199 10.80 7.68 -16.31
C VAL A 199 10.24 7.82 -17.73
N ASN A 200 9.82 6.72 -18.35
CA ASN A 200 9.10 6.72 -19.63
C ASN A 200 7.62 6.31 -19.50
N LYS A 201 7.29 5.46 -18.53
CA LYS A 201 5.93 4.99 -18.30
C LYS A 201 5.65 4.90 -16.80
N TRP A 202 4.41 5.17 -16.44
CA TRP A 202 3.91 4.94 -15.10
C TRP A 202 2.59 4.17 -15.19
N ILE A 203 2.58 2.99 -14.57
CA ILE A 203 1.42 2.10 -14.46
C ILE A 203 0.99 2.08 -13.00
N THR A 204 -0.25 2.50 -12.72
CA THR A 204 -0.81 2.46 -11.37
C THR A 204 -1.79 1.31 -11.21
N ILE A 205 -1.80 0.69 -10.03
CA ILE A 205 -2.73 -0.38 -9.67
C ILE A 205 -3.42 0.02 -8.37
N ALA A 206 -4.72 0.26 -8.44
CA ALA A 206 -5.58 0.56 -7.28
C ALA A 206 -5.13 1.74 -6.42
N SER A 207 -4.55 2.78 -7.01
CA SER A 207 -4.09 3.94 -6.26
C SER A 207 -5.25 4.83 -5.79
N PRO A 208 -5.36 5.17 -4.49
CA PRO A 208 -6.46 5.98 -3.96
C PRO A 208 -6.23 7.47 -4.21
N PHE A 209 -6.26 7.91 -5.48
CA PHE A 209 -5.96 9.31 -5.85
C PHE A 209 -6.78 10.33 -5.08
N GLN A 210 -8.04 10.01 -4.77
CA GLN A 210 -8.96 10.88 -4.02
C GLN A 210 -9.20 10.42 -2.58
N GLY A 211 -8.44 9.42 -2.12
CA GLY A 211 -8.57 8.82 -0.79
C GLY A 211 -9.42 7.54 -0.77
N ALA A 212 -9.47 6.90 0.38
CA ALA A 212 -10.22 5.66 0.63
C ALA A 212 -11.09 5.85 1.89
N PRO A 213 -12.21 6.62 1.79
CA PRO A 213 -12.92 7.19 2.92
C PRO A 213 -13.28 6.17 4.01
N GLY A 214 -13.99 5.09 3.65
CA GLY A 214 -14.46 4.11 4.63
C GLY A 214 -13.32 3.48 5.41
N CYS A 215 -12.33 2.93 4.72
CA CYS A 215 -11.18 2.29 5.36
C CYS A 215 -10.33 3.26 6.18
N ILE A 216 -10.12 4.49 5.71
CA ILE A 216 -9.22 5.46 6.36
C ILE A 216 -9.87 6.13 7.57
N ASN A 217 -11.15 6.52 7.46
CA ASN A 217 -11.89 7.07 8.60
C ASN A 217 -11.92 6.05 9.75
N ASP A 218 -12.17 4.80 9.41
CA ASP A 218 -12.23 3.73 10.38
C ASP A 218 -10.86 3.34 10.95
N ALA A 219 -9.81 3.37 10.14
CA ALA A 219 -8.44 3.18 10.59
C ALA A 219 -8.02 4.21 11.64
N LEU A 220 -8.47 5.47 11.51
CA LEU A 220 -8.21 6.54 12.48
C LEU A 220 -9.05 6.44 13.75
N LEU A 221 -10.25 5.87 13.67
CA LEU A 221 -11.17 5.82 14.81
C LEU A 221 -11.04 4.54 15.61
N THR A 222 -11.03 3.38 14.95
CA THR A 222 -11.08 2.08 15.65
C THR A 222 -9.96 1.13 15.24
N GLY A 223 -9.15 1.51 14.23
CA GLY A 223 -7.99 0.78 13.76
C GLY A 223 -8.23 -0.02 12.49
N LEU A 224 -7.24 -0.81 12.10
CA LEU A 224 -7.27 -1.60 10.88
C LEU A 224 -6.88 -3.04 11.18
N GLN A 225 -7.55 -3.97 10.53
CA GLN A 225 -7.19 -5.38 10.57
C GLN A 225 -7.06 -5.90 9.12
N PHE A 226 -5.90 -6.45 8.79
CA PHE A 226 -5.56 -6.84 7.42
C PHE A 226 -6.03 -8.24 7.04
N VAL A 227 -6.51 -9.02 8.01
CA VAL A 227 -7.00 -10.39 7.87
C VAL A 227 -8.23 -10.55 8.76
N GLU A 228 -9.30 -11.13 8.23
CA GLU A 228 -10.54 -11.40 8.96
C GLU A 228 -10.60 -12.87 9.43
N GLY A 229 -11.41 -13.15 10.46
CA GLY A 229 -11.62 -14.51 10.98
C GLY A 229 -10.52 -15.01 11.93
N PHE A 230 -10.42 -16.33 12.10
CA PHE A 230 -9.51 -16.96 13.08
C PHE A 230 -8.02 -16.66 12.81
N GLU A 231 -7.65 -16.40 11.56
CA GLU A 231 -6.26 -16.10 11.19
C GLU A 231 -5.81 -14.74 11.72
N SER A 232 -6.76 -13.82 11.96
CA SER A 232 -6.50 -12.48 12.48
C SER A 232 -5.83 -12.47 13.86
N PHE A 233 -5.98 -13.54 14.67
CA PHE A 233 -5.33 -13.71 15.97
C PHE A 233 -3.80 -13.78 15.88
N PHE A 234 -3.27 -14.16 14.72
CA PHE A 234 -1.83 -14.26 14.50
C PHE A 234 -1.22 -12.96 13.94
N PHE A 235 -2.04 -11.96 13.63
CA PHE A 235 -1.58 -10.66 13.15
C PHE A 235 -1.64 -9.61 14.27
N VAL A 236 -1.15 -8.42 13.96
CA VAL A 236 -1.27 -7.26 14.85
C VAL A 236 -2.75 -6.97 15.08
N SER A 237 -3.15 -6.85 16.34
CA SER A 237 -4.54 -6.59 16.72
C SER A 237 -4.98 -5.22 16.20
N ARG A 238 -6.29 -5.09 15.95
CA ARG A 238 -6.90 -3.86 15.45
C ARG A 238 -6.56 -2.64 16.33
N TRP A 239 -6.62 -2.79 17.65
CA TRP A 239 -6.31 -1.72 18.59
C TRP A 239 -4.81 -1.39 18.65
N THR A 240 -3.94 -2.41 18.62
CA THR A 240 -2.49 -2.20 18.53
C THR A 240 -2.13 -1.40 17.27
N MET A 241 -2.79 -1.72 16.15
CA MET A 241 -2.62 -1.01 14.89
C MET A 241 -3.18 0.42 14.97
N HIS A 242 -4.38 0.62 15.52
CA HIS A 242 -4.98 1.94 15.77
C HIS A 242 -3.99 2.89 16.45
N GLN A 243 -3.39 2.45 17.56
CA GLN A 243 -2.44 3.27 18.34
C GLN A 243 -1.19 3.66 17.54
N LEU A 244 -0.82 2.94 16.48
CA LEU A 244 0.20 3.39 15.53
C LEU A 244 -0.37 4.36 14.49
N LEU A 245 -1.51 4.02 13.90
CA LEU A 245 -2.06 4.70 12.71
C LEU A 245 -2.45 6.16 12.98
N VAL A 246 -2.89 6.48 14.21
CA VAL A 246 -3.20 7.86 14.63
C VAL A 246 -1.99 8.80 14.48
N GLU A 247 -0.78 8.25 14.55
CA GLU A 247 0.50 8.97 14.46
C GLU A 247 1.22 8.77 13.09
N CYS A 248 0.54 8.21 12.09
CA CYS A 248 1.09 7.98 10.75
C CYS A 248 0.59 9.01 9.72
N PRO A 249 1.43 9.91 9.19
CA PRO A 249 1.05 10.82 8.11
C PRO A 249 0.46 10.17 6.87
N SER A 250 0.87 8.95 6.55
CA SER A 250 0.32 8.20 5.42
C SER A 250 -1.19 8.00 5.49
N ILE A 251 -1.75 7.82 6.69
CA ILE A 251 -3.19 7.62 6.90
C ILE A 251 -3.95 8.91 6.59
N TYR A 252 -3.48 10.04 7.10
CA TYR A 252 -4.10 11.35 6.88
C TYR A 252 -4.04 11.77 5.41
N GLU A 253 -2.99 11.39 4.69
CA GLU A 253 -2.83 11.67 3.26
C GLU A 253 -3.80 10.88 2.37
N MET A 254 -4.41 9.81 2.89
CA MET A 254 -5.42 9.00 2.22
C MET A 254 -6.85 9.30 2.67
N LEU A 255 -7.06 10.31 3.53
CA LEU A 255 -8.40 10.82 3.82
C LEU A 255 -9.11 11.25 2.52
N ALA A 256 -10.43 11.21 2.55
CA ALA A 256 -11.25 11.65 1.43
C ALA A 256 -10.89 13.08 1.03
N ASN A 257 -10.66 13.31 -0.26
CA ASN A 257 -10.42 14.66 -0.76
C ASN A 257 -11.73 15.48 -0.70
N PRO A 258 -11.82 16.52 0.14
CA PRO A 258 -13.03 17.34 0.25
C PRO A 258 -13.26 18.22 -0.99
N GLU A 259 -12.21 18.50 -1.78
CA GLU A 259 -12.32 19.28 -3.01
C GLU A 259 -12.74 18.43 -4.22
N PHE A 260 -12.72 17.10 -4.08
CA PHE A 260 -13.12 16.20 -5.14
C PHE A 260 -14.64 16.13 -5.26
N LYS A 261 -15.13 16.17 -6.49
CA LYS A 261 -16.56 16.11 -6.80
C LYS A 261 -17.04 14.66 -6.83
N TRP A 262 -17.10 14.05 -5.65
CA TRP A 262 -17.69 12.72 -5.49
C TRP A 262 -19.14 12.70 -5.98
N LYS A 263 -19.57 11.59 -6.61
CA LYS A 263 -20.98 11.36 -6.94
C LYS A 263 -21.88 11.42 -5.71
N LYS A 264 -21.40 10.85 -4.60
CA LYS A 264 -21.97 10.94 -3.26
C LYS A 264 -20.83 11.34 -2.33
N GLN A 265 -21.00 12.40 -1.55
CA GLN A 265 -19.98 12.79 -0.58
C GLN A 265 -19.85 11.70 0.51
N PRO A 266 -18.63 11.22 0.81
CA PRO A 266 -18.42 10.27 1.88
C PRO A 266 -18.64 10.94 3.24
N GLN A 267 -19.28 10.22 4.15
CA GLN A 267 -19.62 10.71 5.48
C GLN A 267 -19.33 9.69 6.58
N ILE A 268 -19.29 10.17 7.82
CA ILE A 268 -19.29 9.34 9.02
C ILE A 268 -20.64 9.56 9.70
N ASP A 269 -21.37 8.48 9.96
CA ASP A 269 -22.66 8.50 10.63
C ASP A 269 -22.51 7.99 12.07
N VAL A 270 -23.17 8.63 13.03
CA VAL A 270 -23.11 8.22 14.45
C VAL A 270 -24.51 8.25 15.05
N TRP A 271 -24.96 7.12 15.59
CA TRP A 271 -26.19 7.06 16.37
C TRP A 271 -25.95 7.69 17.73
N ARG A 272 -26.60 8.82 18.01
CA ARG A 272 -26.35 9.65 19.19
C ARG A 272 -27.61 9.76 20.03
N LYS A 273 -27.43 9.69 21.35
CA LYS A 273 -28.49 9.95 22.32
C LYS A 273 -28.52 11.45 22.62
N GLN A 274 -29.60 12.11 22.24
CA GLN A 274 -29.84 13.51 22.53
C GLN A 274 -30.89 13.65 23.64
N SER A 275 -30.72 14.63 24.52
CA SER A 275 -31.75 15.01 25.49
C SER A 275 -32.28 16.38 25.11
N GLU A 276 -33.46 16.42 24.48
CA GLU A 276 -34.20 17.65 24.19
C GLU A 276 -35.39 17.74 25.16
N ASN A 277 -35.49 18.82 25.92
CA ASN A 277 -36.61 19.09 26.84
C ASN A 277 -36.88 17.99 27.90
N GLY A 278 -35.87 17.20 28.28
CA GLY A 278 -35.99 16.14 29.28
C GLY A 278 -36.44 14.78 28.74
N GLU A 279 -36.74 14.68 27.45
CA GLU A 279 -36.96 13.40 26.76
C GLU A 279 -35.71 12.98 25.99
N ALA A 280 -35.27 11.74 26.22
CA ALA A 280 -34.16 11.16 25.48
C ALA A 280 -34.66 10.67 24.11
N SER A 281 -34.10 11.20 23.04
CA SER A 281 -34.32 10.72 21.67
C SER A 281 -33.00 10.25 21.05
N ILE A 282 -33.08 9.28 20.15
CA ILE A 282 -31.93 8.75 19.45
C ILE A 282 -31.99 9.27 18.02
N LYS A 283 -30.92 9.92 17.56
CA LYS A 283 -30.83 10.51 16.22
C LYS A 283 -29.54 10.05 15.56
N LEU A 284 -29.58 9.87 14.24
CA LEU A 284 -28.40 9.64 13.42
C LEU A 284 -27.80 11.00 13.04
N GLU A 285 -26.59 11.28 13.51
CA GLU A 285 -25.81 12.46 13.14
C GLU A 285 -24.86 12.09 12.02
N SER A 286 -24.82 12.88 10.95
CA SER A 286 -23.95 12.67 9.80
C SER A 286 -22.88 13.76 9.72
N TYR A 287 -21.63 13.35 9.55
CA TYR A 287 -20.46 14.22 9.51
C TYR A 287 -19.81 14.12 8.13
N SER A 288 -19.77 15.23 7.38
CA SER A 288 -19.04 15.31 6.12
C SER A 288 -17.52 15.17 6.32
N SER A 289 -16.76 15.10 5.23
CA SER A 289 -15.28 15.03 5.27
C SER A 289 -14.60 16.21 6.00
N VAL A 290 -15.27 17.36 6.12
CA VAL A 290 -14.76 18.52 6.87
C VAL A 290 -15.21 18.47 8.33
N GLU A 291 -16.49 18.14 8.58
CA GLU A 291 -17.06 18.03 9.92
C GLU A 291 -16.48 16.85 10.71
N SER A 292 -16.03 15.80 10.01
CA SER A 292 -15.38 14.64 10.63
C SER A 292 -14.10 14.99 11.39
N ILE A 293 -13.45 16.11 11.11
CA ILE A 293 -12.29 16.58 11.88
C ILE A 293 -12.64 16.80 13.35
N ASN A 294 -13.79 17.45 13.62
CA ASN A 294 -14.26 17.65 14.99
C ASN A 294 -14.65 16.31 15.64
N LEU A 295 -15.22 15.39 14.84
CA LEU A 295 -15.53 14.05 15.32
C LEU A 295 -14.26 13.29 15.74
N PHE A 296 -13.19 13.36 14.95
CA PHE A 296 -11.91 12.72 15.29
C PHE A 296 -11.29 13.32 16.55
N GLU A 297 -11.31 14.65 16.68
CA GLU A 297 -10.84 15.34 17.88
C GLU A 297 -11.56 14.85 19.14
N GLU A 298 -12.89 14.80 19.11
CA GLU A 298 -13.69 14.36 20.25
C GLU A 298 -13.57 12.86 20.51
N ALA A 299 -13.54 12.02 19.48
CA ALA A 299 -13.40 10.58 19.64
C ALA A 299 -12.03 10.18 20.22
N LEU A 300 -10.96 10.90 19.85
CA LEU A 300 -9.60 10.61 20.28
C LEU A 300 -9.16 11.44 21.50
N ARG A 301 -10.03 12.29 22.08
CA ARG A 301 -9.67 13.22 23.16
C ARG A 301 -9.07 12.56 24.42
N GLN A 302 -9.47 11.33 24.70
CA GLN A 302 -9.00 10.50 25.82
C GLN A 302 -8.17 9.29 25.35
N ASN A 303 -7.81 9.23 24.06
CA ASN A 303 -7.07 8.11 23.52
C ASN A 303 -5.64 8.10 24.06
N GLU A 304 -5.19 6.93 24.51
CA GLU A 304 -3.91 6.76 25.17
C GLU A 304 -3.24 5.42 24.79
N LEU A 305 -1.93 5.39 25.04
CA LEU A 305 -1.08 4.24 24.82
C LEU A 305 -0.22 4.00 26.06
N THR A 306 -0.17 2.76 26.53
CA THR A 306 0.76 2.35 27.58
C THR A 306 2.03 1.74 26.97
N PHE A 307 3.17 2.41 27.14
CA PHE A 307 4.48 1.96 26.68
C PHE A 307 5.49 1.95 27.83
N GLU A 308 6.10 0.79 28.09
CA GLU A 308 7.07 0.58 29.18
C GLU A 308 6.59 1.07 30.56
N GLY A 309 5.28 0.94 30.83
CA GLY A 309 4.65 1.36 32.09
C GLY A 309 4.26 2.85 32.16
N ASN A 310 4.55 3.63 31.12
CA ASN A 310 4.13 5.02 31.01
C ASN A 310 2.91 5.16 30.12
N THR A 311 1.97 6.00 30.52
CA THR A 311 0.81 6.39 29.70
C THR A 311 1.18 7.59 28.83
N ILE A 312 0.93 7.45 27.53
CA ILE A 312 1.22 8.45 26.50
C ILE A 312 -0.12 8.82 25.85
N ALA A 313 -0.46 10.10 25.83
CA ALA A 313 -1.65 10.57 25.14
C ALA A 313 -1.48 10.47 23.61
N LEU A 314 -2.51 9.98 22.92
CA LEU A 314 -2.58 9.85 21.45
C LEU A 314 -3.84 10.55 20.90
N PRO A 315 -4.00 11.87 21.12
CA PRO A 315 -5.13 12.61 20.58
C PRO A 315 -5.06 12.71 19.06
N PHE A 316 -6.15 13.15 18.42
CA PHE A 316 -6.13 13.46 17.00
C PHE A 316 -5.02 14.48 16.66
N ASN A 317 -4.18 14.16 15.68
CA ASN A 317 -2.94 14.90 15.46
C ASN A 317 -3.11 15.98 14.38
N PHE A 318 -3.48 17.20 14.80
CA PHE A 318 -3.64 18.35 13.91
C PHE A 318 -2.36 18.75 13.15
N SER A 319 -1.18 18.44 13.69
CA SER A 319 0.08 18.71 12.99
C SER A 319 0.23 17.82 11.76
N ILE A 320 -0.17 16.55 11.87
CA ILE A 320 -0.21 15.62 10.75
C ILE A 320 -1.29 16.05 9.75
N LEU A 321 -2.49 16.39 10.21
CA LEU A 321 -3.57 16.87 9.33
C LEU A 321 -3.13 18.07 8.48
N LYS A 322 -2.46 19.06 9.10
CA LYS A 322 -1.90 20.21 8.40
C LYS A 322 -0.84 19.80 7.38
N TRP A 323 0.03 18.85 7.71
CA TRP A 323 1.03 18.33 6.79
C TRP A 323 0.40 17.63 5.57
N ALA A 324 -0.61 16.79 5.81
CA ALA A 324 -1.36 16.05 4.81
C ALA A 324 -2.14 16.98 3.87
N ALA A 325 -2.70 18.08 4.38
CA ALA A 325 -3.32 19.11 3.55
C ALA A 325 -2.32 19.74 2.57
N GLY A 326 -1.07 19.98 3.01
CA GLY A 326 0.03 20.40 2.11
C GLY A 326 0.36 19.34 1.06
N THR A 327 0.38 18.06 1.44
CA THR A 327 0.55 16.94 0.48
C THR A 327 -0.59 16.90 -0.54
N ARG A 328 -1.83 17.13 -0.12
CA ARG A 328 -3.00 17.20 -1.00
C ARG A 328 -2.89 18.31 -2.04
N GLN A 329 -2.38 19.48 -1.66
CA GLN A 329 -2.11 20.58 -2.62
C GLN A 329 -1.07 20.18 -3.67
N ILE A 330 0.00 19.47 -3.27
CA ILE A 330 1.03 18.98 -4.20
C ILE A 330 0.44 17.98 -5.19
N ILE A 331 -0.41 17.07 -4.71
CA ILE A 331 -1.11 16.07 -5.50
C ILE A 331 -2.09 16.72 -6.48
N ASN A 332 -2.92 17.66 -6.01
CA ASN A 332 -3.94 18.32 -6.84
C ASN A 332 -3.33 19.17 -7.96
N ASN A 333 -2.12 19.70 -7.75
CA ASN A 333 -1.39 20.51 -8.73
C ASN A 333 -0.44 19.69 -9.62
N ALA A 334 -0.34 18.38 -9.42
CA ALA A 334 0.59 17.55 -10.15
C ALA A 334 0.21 17.48 -11.64
N GLN A 335 1.23 17.54 -12.51
CA GLN A 335 1.07 17.44 -13.95
C GLN A 335 2.01 16.37 -14.48
N LEU A 336 1.46 15.44 -15.27
CA LEU A 336 2.26 14.44 -15.96
C LEU A 336 3.23 15.12 -16.94
N PRO A 337 4.54 14.87 -16.85
CA PRO A 337 5.49 15.48 -17.78
C PRO A 337 5.34 14.97 -19.21
N ASP A 338 5.67 15.83 -20.18
CA ASP A 338 5.63 15.48 -21.59
C ASP A 338 6.49 14.25 -21.91
N GLY A 339 5.93 13.34 -22.72
CA GLY A 339 6.61 12.11 -23.13
C GLY A 339 6.57 10.97 -22.11
N VAL A 340 5.96 11.14 -20.93
CA VAL A 340 5.66 10.03 -20.02
C VAL A 340 4.29 9.46 -20.33
N LEU A 341 4.20 8.15 -20.55
CA LEU A 341 2.93 7.45 -20.76
C LEU A 341 2.35 7.00 -19.42
N PHE A 342 1.08 7.33 -19.17
CA PHE A 342 0.38 6.94 -17.95
C PHE A 342 -0.70 5.90 -18.22
N TYR A 343 -0.75 4.86 -17.39
CA TYR A 343 -1.74 3.78 -17.45
C TYR A 343 -2.31 3.54 -16.06
N ASN A 344 -3.60 3.24 -15.98
CA ASN A 344 -4.27 3.05 -14.69
C ASN A 344 -5.11 1.77 -14.69
N ILE A 345 -4.86 0.91 -13.71
CA ILE A 345 -5.67 -0.27 -13.37
C ILE A 345 -6.40 0.03 -12.08
N TYR A 346 -7.72 -0.04 -12.08
CA TYR A 346 -8.54 0.08 -10.88
C TYR A 346 -9.40 -1.17 -10.68
N GLY A 347 -9.63 -1.56 -9.43
CA GLY A 347 -10.50 -2.70 -9.15
C GLY A 347 -11.98 -2.32 -9.18
N THR A 348 -12.81 -3.30 -9.47
CA THR A 348 -14.28 -3.17 -9.56
C THR A 348 -14.96 -4.41 -9.01
N SER A 349 -16.28 -4.36 -8.86
CA SER A 349 -17.14 -5.50 -8.51
C SER A 349 -16.92 -6.07 -7.10
N PHE A 350 -16.30 -5.31 -6.20
CA PHE A 350 -16.23 -5.61 -4.77
C PHE A 350 -16.89 -4.49 -3.98
N ASP A 351 -17.71 -4.87 -3.00
CA ASP A 351 -18.28 -3.97 -2.01
C ASP A 351 -17.14 -3.27 -1.27
N THR A 352 -17.04 -1.96 -1.47
CA THR A 352 -15.92 -1.16 -0.95
C THR A 352 -16.42 -0.17 0.08
N PRO A 353 -15.92 -0.24 1.34
CA PRO A 353 -16.33 0.67 2.40
C PRO A 353 -16.23 2.14 1.97
N PHE A 354 -17.35 2.85 2.08
CA PHE A 354 -17.45 4.24 1.65
C PHE A 354 -17.83 5.17 2.80
N ASP A 355 -19.02 4.96 3.39
CA ASP A 355 -19.41 5.62 4.63
C ASP A 355 -19.16 4.67 5.81
N VAL A 356 -18.93 5.24 6.98
CA VAL A 356 -18.76 4.48 8.23
C VAL A 356 -19.82 4.93 9.23
N CYS A 357 -20.48 3.97 9.87
CA CYS A 357 -21.53 4.21 10.86
C CYS A 357 -21.15 3.58 12.21
N TYR A 358 -21.33 4.33 13.29
CA TYR A 358 -21.05 3.88 14.66
C TYR A 358 -22.29 3.94 15.56
N GLY A 359 -22.43 2.94 16.42
CA GLY A 359 -23.60 2.74 17.28
C GLY A 359 -24.81 2.19 16.53
N SER A 360 -25.95 2.11 17.22
CA SER A 360 -27.25 1.73 16.64
C SER A 360 -28.40 2.42 17.37
N GLU A 361 -29.62 2.31 16.84
CA GLU A 361 -30.83 2.76 17.55
C GLU A 361 -30.99 2.11 18.94
N THR A 362 -30.50 0.88 19.12
CA THR A 362 -30.61 0.15 20.39
C THR A 362 -29.40 0.33 21.30
N SER A 363 -28.27 0.81 20.77
CA SER A 363 -27.01 1.03 21.47
C SER A 363 -26.32 2.27 20.91
N PRO A 364 -26.86 3.49 21.14
CA PRO A 364 -26.28 4.72 20.65
C PRO A 364 -24.98 5.05 21.39
N ILE A 365 -24.13 5.86 20.74
CA ILE A 365 -22.92 6.44 21.31
C ILE A 365 -23.31 7.61 22.20
N GLU A 366 -23.04 7.52 23.51
CA GLU A 366 -23.32 8.60 24.46
C GLU A 366 -22.15 9.58 24.50
N ASP A 367 -20.94 9.05 24.69
CA ASP A 367 -19.69 9.80 24.59
C ASP A 367 -18.97 9.48 23.28
N LEU A 368 -18.55 10.50 22.52
CA LEU A 368 -17.86 10.27 21.24
C LEU A 368 -16.54 9.48 21.40
N SER A 369 -15.92 9.48 22.58
CA SER A 369 -14.74 8.63 22.83
C SER A 369 -15.06 7.13 22.81
N GLU A 370 -16.32 6.73 23.00
CA GLU A 370 -16.75 5.32 22.88
C GLU A 370 -16.62 4.78 21.45
N ILE A 371 -16.57 5.66 20.45
CA ILE A 371 -16.40 5.27 19.05
C ILE A 371 -15.17 4.38 18.89
N CYS A 372 -14.05 4.72 19.53
CA CYS A 372 -12.77 4.02 19.43
C CYS A 372 -12.83 2.53 19.82
N HIS A 373 -13.85 2.15 20.59
CA HIS A 373 -14.06 0.79 21.08
C HIS A 373 -15.35 0.14 20.55
N SER A 374 -15.97 0.77 19.54
CA SER A 374 -17.14 0.26 18.86
C SER A 374 -16.77 -0.51 17.58
N ILE A 375 -17.74 -1.20 17.00
CA ILE A 375 -17.58 -1.90 15.73
C ILE A 375 -18.24 -1.05 14.63
N PRO A 376 -17.50 -0.66 13.59
CA PRO A 376 -18.06 0.10 12.47
C PRO A 376 -19.04 -0.75 11.67
N GLN A 377 -20.05 -0.11 11.11
CA GLN A 377 -20.84 -0.62 9.99
C GLN A 377 -20.54 0.21 8.76
N TYR A 378 -20.45 -0.42 7.59
CA TYR A 378 -20.13 0.30 6.36
C TYR A 378 -21.33 0.37 5.42
N SER A 379 -21.44 1.50 4.71
CA SER A 379 -22.09 1.53 3.41
C SER A 379 -21.02 1.24 2.34
N TYR A 380 -21.45 0.69 1.20
CA TYR A 380 -20.53 0.25 0.16
C TYR A 380 -20.79 0.94 -1.18
N VAL A 381 -19.71 1.13 -1.93
CA VAL A 381 -19.73 1.50 -3.34
C VAL A 381 -18.90 0.50 -4.16
N ASP A 382 -19.00 0.57 -5.48
CA ASP A 382 -18.16 -0.23 -6.38
C ASP A 382 -16.67 0.14 -6.25
N GLY A 383 -15.82 -0.87 -6.13
CA GLY A 383 -14.38 -0.73 -6.02
C GLY A 383 -13.70 -2.08 -5.86
N ASP A 384 -12.62 -2.10 -5.09
CA ASP A 384 -11.77 -3.29 -4.89
C ASP A 384 -11.81 -3.84 -3.45
N GLY A 385 -12.74 -3.40 -2.62
CA GLY A 385 -12.83 -3.74 -1.20
C GLY A 385 -11.99 -2.86 -0.29
N THR A 386 -11.24 -1.89 -0.84
CA THR A 386 -10.50 -0.88 -0.06
C THR A 386 -10.64 0.52 -0.67
N VAL A 387 -10.40 0.64 -1.97
CA VAL A 387 -10.41 1.90 -2.70
C VAL A 387 -11.64 1.94 -3.63
N PRO A 388 -12.52 2.95 -3.46
CA PRO A 388 -13.63 3.15 -4.39
C PRO A 388 -13.11 3.31 -5.83
N ALA A 389 -13.78 2.67 -6.80
CA ALA A 389 -13.37 2.77 -8.20
C ALA A 389 -13.38 4.23 -8.69
N GLU A 390 -14.28 5.06 -8.16
CA GLU A 390 -14.33 6.50 -8.44
C GLU A 390 -13.04 7.22 -8.00
N SER A 391 -12.53 6.91 -6.80
CA SER A 391 -11.27 7.45 -6.30
C SER A 391 -10.09 7.00 -7.14
N ALA A 392 -10.03 5.71 -7.47
CA ALA A 392 -8.94 5.15 -8.26
C ALA A 392 -8.89 5.68 -9.70
N LYS A 393 -10.03 6.10 -10.26
CA LYS A 393 -10.11 6.78 -11.57
C LYS A 393 -9.87 8.29 -11.49
N GLY A 394 -9.96 8.89 -10.31
CA GLY A 394 -9.81 10.33 -10.07
C GLY A 394 -8.36 10.81 -10.17
N ASP A 395 -7.56 10.27 -11.08
CA ASP A 395 -6.13 10.56 -11.21
C ASP A 395 -5.84 11.91 -11.90
N ASN A 396 -6.83 12.49 -12.58
CA ASN A 396 -6.75 13.76 -13.32
C ASN A 396 -5.69 13.82 -14.44
N PHE A 397 -5.17 12.69 -14.91
CA PHE A 397 -4.20 12.63 -16.00
C PHE A 397 -4.83 12.23 -17.35
N PRO A 398 -4.22 12.59 -18.48
CA PRO A 398 -4.59 12.01 -19.77
C PRO A 398 -3.98 10.60 -19.89
N ALA A 399 -4.56 9.60 -19.21
CA ALA A 399 -4.11 8.22 -19.30
C ALA A 399 -4.23 7.68 -20.73
N VAL A 400 -3.22 6.95 -21.18
CA VAL A 400 -3.25 6.21 -22.45
C VAL A 400 -4.33 5.15 -22.42
N GLU A 401 -4.47 4.45 -21.29
CA GLU A 401 -5.52 3.45 -21.08
C GLU A 401 -5.89 3.41 -19.59
N ARG A 402 -7.19 3.28 -19.30
CA ARG A 402 -7.71 2.95 -17.97
C ARG A 402 -8.53 1.68 -18.06
N VAL A 403 -8.26 0.73 -17.17
CA VAL A 403 -8.93 -0.57 -17.18
C VAL A 403 -9.45 -0.91 -15.80
N GLY A 404 -10.74 -1.26 -15.75
CA GLY A 404 -11.37 -1.85 -14.57
C GLY A 404 -11.16 -3.35 -14.57
N VAL A 405 -10.74 -3.92 -13.44
CA VAL A 405 -10.58 -5.37 -13.28
C VAL A 405 -11.36 -5.83 -12.06
N ALA A 406 -12.20 -6.86 -12.24
CA ALA A 406 -12.98 -7.44 -11.15
C ALA A 406 -12.11 -8.29 -10.22
N ALA A 407 -11.39 -7.65 -9.30
CA ALA A 407 -10.53 -8.29 -8.31
C ALA A 407 -10.43 -7.41 -7.05
N SER A 408 -10.20 -8.06 -5.90
CA SER A 408 -9.97 -7.35 -4.64
C SER A 408 -8.65 -6.56 -4.68
N HIS A 409 -8.50 -5.60 -3.76
CA HIS A 409 -7.38 -4.66 -3.70
C HIS A 409 -6.00 -5.34 -3.79
N ARG A 410 -5.85 -6.45 -3.06
CA ARG A 410 -4.64 -7.30 -3.09
C ARG A 410 -4.70 -8.34 -4.21
N GLY A 411 -5.88 -8.82 -4.57
CA GLY A 411 -6.09 -9.76 -5.67
C GLY A 411 -5.58 -9.23 -7.01
N LEU A 412 -5.63 -7.92 -7.23
CA LEU A 412 -5.09 -7.26 -8.43
C LEU A 412 -3.60 -7.55 -8.68
N LEU A 413 -2.79 -7.77 -7.63
CA LEU A 413 -1.35 -8.05 -7.78
C LEU A 413 -1.03 -9.46 -8.27
N ARG A 414 -2.02 -10.36 -8.27
CA ARG A 414 -1.93 -11.74 -8.75
C ARG A 414 -2.94 -12.07 -9.86
N ASP A 415 -3.69 -11.08 -10.30
CA ASP A 415 -4.74 -11.26 -11.28
C ASP A 415 -4.15 -11.46 -12.69
N LYS A 416 -4.59 -12.50 -13.39
CA LYS A 416 -4.07 -12.85 -14.72
C LYS A 416 -4.46 -11.81 -15.77
N THR A 417 -5.58 -11.13 -15.61
CA THR A 417 -6.02 -10.07 -16.52
C THR A 417 -5.14 -8.83 -16.35
N VAL A 418 -4.84 -8.46 -15.09
CA VAL A 418 -3.84 -7.43 -14.77
C VAL A 418 -2.50 -7.74 -15.42
N PHE A 419 -2.01 -8.98 -15.29
CA PHE A 419 -0.75 -9.38 -15.92
C PHE A 419 -0.77 -9.25 -17.44
N LYS A 420 -1.87 -9.59 -18.11
CA LYS A 420 -2.01 -9.40 -19.56
C LYS A 420 -1.91 -7.93 -19.96
N PHE A 421 -2.52 -7.01 -19.19
CA PHE A 421 -2.40 -5.58 -19.45
C PHE A 421 -0.98 -5.06 -19.21
N ILE A 422 -0.34 -5.47 -18.12
CA ILE A 422 1.05 -5.10 -17.84
C ILE A 422 1.97 -5.60 -18.96
N GLN A 423 1.85 -6.86 -19.37
CA GLN A 423 2.63 -7.42 -20.49
C GLN A 423 2.41 -6.63 -21.80
N LYS A 424 1.15 -6.31 -22.13
CA LYS A 424 0.80 -5.48 -23.29
C LYS A 424 1.50 -4.12 -23.23
N TRP A 425 1.41 -3.41 -22.11
CA TRP A 425 1.97 -2.06 -21.97
C TRP A 425 3.50 -2.06 -21.87
N LEU A 426 4.10 -3.15 -21.40
CA LEU A 426 5.54 -3.38 -21.43
C LEU A 426 6.05 -3.86 -22.82
N GLY A 427 5.17 -4.15 -23.78
CA GLY A 427 5.56 -4.65 -25.10
C GLY A 427 6.15 -6.06 -25.07
N VAL A 428 5.72 -6.89 -24.12
CA VAL A 428 6.13 -8.29 -24.04
C VAL A 428 5.15 -9.15 -24.82
N ASP A 429 5.58 -9.72 -25.94
CA ASP A 429 4.75 -10.67 -26.69
C ASP A 429 4.39 -11.88 -25.81
N GLN A 430 3.10 -12.20 -25.76
CA GLN A 430 2.64 -13.48 -25.24
C GLN A 430 3.12 -14.57 -26.20
N LYS A 431 4.31 -15.13 -25.95
CA LYS A 431 4.62 -16.47 -26.46
C LYS A 431 3.66 -17.43 -25.76
N ILE A 432 2.48 -17.60 -26.33
CA ILE A 432 1.56 -18.67 -25.96
C ILE A 432 2.37 -19.95 -26.16
N SER A 433 2.87 -20.52 -25.08
CA SER A 433 3.39 -21.89 -25.07
C SER A 433 2.19 -22.80 -25.29
N THR A 434 1.75 -22.94 -26.55
CA THR A 434 1.00 -24.09 -27.01
C THR A 434 1.94 -25.31 -26.95
N LYS A 435 2.21 -25.79 -25.74
CA LYS A 435 2.52 -27.20 -25.57
C LYS A 435 1.23 -27.94 -25.93
N HIS A 436 1.05 -28.21 -27.21
CA HIS A 436 0.17 -29.27 -27.65
C HIS A 436 0.57 -30.53 -26.88
N SER A 437 -0.25 -30.89 -25.89
CA SER A 437 -0.25 -32.23 -25.34
C SER A 437 -0.47 -33.18 -26.53
N LYS A 438 0.58 -33.90 -26.92
CA LYS A 438 0.45 -35.03 -27.82
C LYS A 438 -0.35 -36.07 -27.06
N THR A 439 -1.66 -36.09 -27.28
CA THR A 439 -2.50 -37.22 -26.93
C THR A 439 -2.00 -38.42 -27.73
N SER A 440 -1.44 -39.39 -27.01
CA SER A 440 -1.13 -40.72 -27.50
C SER A 440 -2.40 -41.36 -28.07
N ARG A 441 -2.39 -41.65 -29.38
CA ARG A 441 -3.40 -42.51 -30.01
C ARG A 441 -3.27 -43.91 -29.40
N VAL A 442 -4.30 -44.32 -28.67
CA VAL A 442 -4.53 -45.72 -28.35
C VAL A 442 -5.07 -46.39 -29.61
N VAL A 443 -4.44 -47.49 -30.01
CA VAL A 443 -4.85 -48.33 -31.14
C VAL A 443 -5.94 -49.26 -30.65
N ASP A 444 -7.16 -49.10 -31.17
CA ASP A 444 -8.25 -50.05 -30.96
C ASP A 444 -7.95 -51.36 -31.70
N VAL A 445 -7.93 -52.46 -30.96
CA VAL A 445 -7.87 -53.82 -31.49
C VAL A 445 -9.30 -54.35 -31.64
N ALA A 446 -9.61 -54.77 -32.86
CA ALA A 446 -10.91 -55.27 -33.29
C ALA A 446 -11.36 -56.53 -32.52
N SER A 447 -12.63 -56.54 -32.09
CA SER A 447 -13.34 -57.73 -31.64
C SER A 447 -14.24 -58.25 -32.77
N ILE A 448 -13.96 -59.48 -33.18
CA ILE A 448 -14.67 -60.26 -34.20
C ILE A 448 -16.00 -60.76 -33.61
N HIS A 449 -17.13 -60.41 -34.24
CA HIS A 449 -18.40 -61.10 -34.02
C HIS A 449 -18.62 -62.13 -35.14
N ASN A 450 -18.62 -63.41 -34.75
CA ASN A 450 -19.16 -64.51 -35.54
C ASN A 450 -20.69 -64.52 -35.41
N VAL A 451 -21.35 -64.55 -36.57
CA VAL A 451 -22.79 -64.84 -36.72
C VAL A 451 -22.95 -66.35 -36.88
N SER A 452 -23.97 -66.92 -36.23
CA SER A 452 -24.50 -68.24 -36.59
C SER A 452 -26.01 -68.25 -36.37
N VAL A 453 -26.70 -68.53 -37.48
CA VAL A 453 -28.14 -68.73 -37.77
C VAL A 453 -28.99 -67.46 -37.87
#